data_AF-Q9P8L9-F1
#
_entry.id   AF-Q9P8L9-F1
#
_cell.length_a   1.000
_cell.length_b   1.000
_cell.length_c   1.000
_cell.angle_alpha   90.00
_cell.angle_beta   90.00
_cell.angle_gamma   90.00
#
_symmetry.space_group_name_H-M   'P 1'
#
loop_
_entity.id
_entity.type
_entity.pdbx_description
1 polymer ?
#
loop_
_entity_poly.entity_id
_entity_poly.type
_entity_poly.pdbx_seq_one_letter_code
_entity_poly.pdbx_strand_id
1 'polypeptide(L)'
;PADSDLPVIVFENARISWPADTEYVDNESDRFILRDVNISFPVNKLTIICGKTGSGKSLLLNSMLGEAELISGKIRVPERPFDCYDQHANKDNWIVPHSVAFVAQIPWIENCTVRENVLFG
;
A
#
# COMPACT_ATOMS: atom_id res chain seq x y z
N PRO A 1 6.31 25.06 7.26
CA PRO A 1 7.60 24.77 6.58
C PRO A 1 8.59 24.04 7.51
N ALA A 2 8.21 22.83 7.93
CA ALA A 2 9.04 21.87 8.68
C ALA A 2 8.53 20.42 8.52
N ASP A 3 7.27 20.22 8.11
CA ASP A 3 6.67 18.89 7.86
C ASP A 3 6.95 18.28 6.48
N SER A 4 7.71 18.94 5.60
CA SER A 4 7.90 18.47 4.21
C SER A 4 8.92 17.34 4.03
N ASP A 5 9.70 17.00 5.07
CA ASP A 5 10.79 16.02 5.00
C ASP A 5 10.49 14.71 5.75
N LEU A 6 9.31 14.57 6.34
CA LEU A 6 8.96 13.31 6.98
C LEU A 6 8.65 12.23 5.93
N PRO A 7 9.16 11.00 6.09
CA PRO A 7 8.83 9.88 5.24
C PRO A 7 7.32 9.65 5.24
N VAL A 8 6.73 9.66 4.04
CA VAL A 8 5.29 9.52 3.84
C VAL A 8 4.80 8.11 4.19
N ILE A 9 5.69 7.11 4.11
CA ILE A 9 5.40 5.72 4.47
C ILE A 9 6.41 5.23 5.50
N VAL A 10 5.94 4.81 6.68
CA VAL A 10 6.76 4.36 7.81
C VAL A 10 6.16 3.14 8.49
N PHE A 11 7.02 2.20 8.85
CA PHE A 11 6.73 1.02 9.66
C PHE A 11 7.54 1.11 10.95
N GLU A 12 6.87 1.02 12.10
CA GLU A 12 7.49 1.05 13.43
C GLU A 12 7.11 -0.23 14.19
N ASN A 13 8.07 -1.14 14.36
CA ASN A 13 7.89 -2.45 15.00
C ASN A 13 6.63 -3.20 14.53
N ALA A 14 6.34 -3.13 13.23
CA ALA A 14 5.10 -3.66 12.68
C ALA A 14 5.15 -5.19 12.54
N ARG A 15 4.09 -5.85 13.02
CA ARG A 15 3.82 -7.27 12.78
C ARG A 15 2.59 -7.40 11.89
N ILE A 16 2.75 -8.00 10.72
CA ILE A 16 1.76 -7.95 9.64
C ILE A 16 1.42 -9.36 9.17
N SER A 17 0.16 -9.61 8.88
CA SER A 17 -0.34 -10.90 8.38
C SER A 17 -1.44 -10.71 7.33
N TRP A 18 -1.68 -11.75 6.54
CA TRP A 18 -2.83 -11.78 5.63
C TRP A 18 -4.12 -11.88 6.43
N PRO A 19 -5.16 -11.08 6.15
CA PRO A 19 -6.45 -11.17 6.85
C PRO A 19 -6.92 -12.62 6.88
N ALA A 20 -7.31 -13.10 8.06
CA ALA A 20 -7.80 -14.45 8.24
C ALA A 20 -9.18 -14.39 8.89
N ASP A 21 -10.11 -15.19 8.38
CA ASP A 21 -11.40 -15.38 9.04
C ASP A 21 -11.15 -16.05 10.38
N THR A 22 -11.44 -15.34 11.47
CA THR A 22 -11.22 -15.75 12.87
C THR A 22 -11.90 -17.07 13.26
N GLU A 23 -12.75 -17.62 12.40
CA GLU A 23 -13.53 -18.83 12.65
C GLU A 23 -12.78 -20.15 12.33
N TYR A 24 -11.63 -20.11 11.63
CA TYR A 24 -10.97 -21.33 11.11
C TYR A 24 -9.47 -21.46 11.40
N VAL A 25 -8.88 -20.58 12.21
CA VAL A 25 -7.43 -20.63 12.50
C VAL A 25 -7.19 -21.38 13.81
N ASP A 26 -6.91 -22.68 13.71
CA ASP A 26 -6.69 -23.55 14.87
C ASP A 26 -5.42 -23.20 15.67
N ASN A 27 -4.43 -22.49 15.09
CA ASN A 27 -3.25 -22.00 15.81
C ASN A 27 -2.58 -20.78 15.14
N GLU A 28 -2.18 -19.76 15.91
CA GLU A 28 -1.42 -18.58 15.44
C GLU A 28 -0.07 -18.96 14.80
N SER A 29 0.44 -20.16 15.09
CA SER A 29 1.72 -20.68 14.59
C SER A 29 1.74 -20.98 13.09
N ASP A 30 0.58 -21.25 12.48
CA ASP A 30 0.49 -21.62 11.05
C ASP A 30 0.32 -20.39 10.14
N ARG A 31 0.08 -19.21 10.72
CA ARG A 31 -0.08 -17.97 9.97
C ARG A 31 1.30 -17.39 9.63
N PHE A 32 1.50 -17.06 8.35
CA PHE A 32 2.66 -16.27 7.95
C PHE A 32 2.56 -14.85 8.51
N ILE A 33 3.57 -14.45 9.28
CA ILE A 33 3.65 -13.13 9.90
C ILE A 33 4.99 -12.50 9.49
N LEU A 34 4.92 -11.33 8.86
CA LEU A 34 6.07 -10.42 8.78
C LEU A 34 6.30 -9.82 10.17
N ARG A 35 7.49 -10.00 10.71
CA ARG A 35 7.82 -9.61 12.09
C ARG A 35 8.81 -8.44 12.10
N ASP A 36 8.69 -7.60 13.12
CA ASP A 36 9.66 -6.57 13.48
C ASP A 36 10.04 -5.65 12.32
N VAL A 37 9.05 -5.31 11.47
CA VAL A 37 9.27 -4.46 10.30
C VAL A 37 9.49 -3.02 10.75
N ASN A 38 10.70 -2.52 10.52
CA ASN A 38 11.13 -1.16 10.82
C ASN A 38 11.72 -0.54 9.56
N ILE A 39 10.90 0.20 8.81
CA ILE A 39 11.27 0.72 7.48
C ILE A 39 10.70 2.12 7.32
N SER A 40 11.48 3.03 6.75
CA SER A 40 11.06 4.37 6.37
C SER A 40 11.38 4.59 4.90
N PHE A 41 10.37 4.87 4.09
CA PHE A 41 10.53 5.10 2.65
C PHE A 41 10.85 6.59 2.38
N PRO A 42 12.00 6.90 1.75
CA PRO A 42 12.36 8.27 1.44
C PRO A 42 11.46 8.87 0.35
N VAL A 43 11.00 10.10 0.57
CA VAL A 43 10.18 10.85 -0.39
C VAL A 43 11.01 11.21 -1.63
N ASN A 44 10.38 11.20 -2.81
CA ASN A 44 11.03 11.53 -4.09
C ASN A 44 12.23 10.64 -4.44
N LYS A 45 12.24 9.38 -3.99
CA LYS A 45 13.27 8.39 -4.27
C LYS A 45 12.67 7.08 -4.73
N LEU A 46 13.42 6.35 -5.55
CA LEU A 46 13.11 4.97 -5.91
C LEU A 46 13.61 4.03 -4.81
N THR A 47 12.71 3.25 -4.22
CA THR A 47 13.06 2.17 -3.30
C THR A 47 12.80 0.82 -3.98
N ILE A 48 13.76 -0.10 -3.87
CA ILE A 48 13.64 -1.46 -4.43
C ILE A 48 13.60 -2.45 -3.27
N ILE A 49 12.59 -3.32 -3.26
CA ILE A 49 12.43 -4.39 -2.26
C ILE A 49 12.80 -5.72 -2.91
N CYS A 50 13.86 -6.36 -2.43
CA CYS A 50 14.34 -7.65 -2.95
C CYS A 50 14.27 -8.74 -1.89
N GLY A 51 14.06 -9.98 -2.33
CA GLY A 51 14.04 -11.15 -1.44
C GLY A 51 13.49 -12.39 -2.14
N LYS A 52 13.73 -13.57 -1.56
CA LYS A 52 13.27 -14.87 -2.09
C LYS A 52 11.74 -14.94 -2.22
N THR A 53 11.22 -15.83 -3.05
CA THR A 53 9.78 -16.14 -3.09
C THR A 53 9.30 -16.54 -1.70
N GLY A 54 8.11 -16.09 -1.30
CA GLY A 54 7.56 -16.34 0.03
C GLY A 54 8.11 -15.46 1.16
N SER A 55 9.04 -14.52 0.88
CA SER A 55 9.59 -13.63 1.92
C SER A 55 8.63 -12.52 2.39
N GLY A 56 7.38 -12.51 1.95
CA GLY A 56 6.39 -11.51 2.35
C GLY A 56 6.43 -10.15 1.62
N LYS A 57 7.15 -10.02 0.49
CA LYS A 57 7.17 -8.76 -0.29
C LYS A 57 5.78 -8.26 -0.67
N SER A 58 4.93 -9.15 -1.17
CA SER A 58 3.55 -8.81 -1.53
C SER A 58 2.74 -8.41 -0.30
N LEU A 59 2.92 -9.08 0.83
CA LEU A 59 2.25 -8.74 2.09
C LEU A 59 2.67 -7.35 2.59
N LEU A 60 3.96 -7.00 2.48
CA LEU A 60 4.47 -5.68 2.80
C LEU A 60 3.82 -4.59 1.93
N LEU A 61 3.68 -4.83 0.61
CA LEU A 61 2.98 -3.87 -0.27
C LEU A 61 1.49 -3.74 0.07
N ASN A 62 0.80 -4.86 0.31
CA ASN A 62 -0.63 -4.83 0.68
C ASN A 62 -0.87 -4.11 2.00
N SER A 63 0.07 -4.21 2.95
CA SER A 63 -0.01 -3.45 4.20
C SER A 63 0.06 -1.93 4.03
N MET A 64 0.69 -1.45 2.95
CA MET A 64 0.68 -0.02 2.60
C MET A 64 -0.66 0.42 2.00
N LEU A 65 -1.44 -0.51 1.46
CA LEU A 65 -2.76 -0.25 0.87
C LEU A 65 -3.89 -0.39 1.89
N GLY A 66 -3.60 -0.86 3.11
CA GLY A 66 -4.63 -1.19 4.10
C GLY A 66 -5.29 -2.56 3.90
N GLU A 67 -4.79 -3.38 2.96
CA GLU A 67 -5.34 -4.71 2.61
C GLU A 67 -4.72 -5.86 3.43
N ALA A 68 -3.90 -5.54 4.44
CA ALA A 68 -3.29 -6.51 5.34
C ALA A 68 -3.63 -6.20 6.80
N GLU A 69 -3.56 -7.22 7.65
CA GLU A 69 -3.82 -7.07 9.07
C GLU A 69 -2.54 -6.66 9.81
N LEU A 70 -2.63 -5.55 10.55
CA LEU A 70 -1.59 -5.13 11.49
C LEU A 70 -1.89 -5.75 12.86
N ILE A 71 -1.13 -6.79 13.23
CA ILE A 71 -1.25 -7.46 14.52
C ILE A 71 -0.76 -6.55 15.66
N SER A 72 0.37 -5.86 15.44
CA SER A 72 0.96 -4.94 16.42
C SER A 72 1.95 -3.99 15.76
N GLY A 73 2.34 -2.93 16.48
CA GLY A 73 3.21 -1.87 15.97
C GLY A 73 2.41 -0.75 15.30
N LYS A 74 3.04 -0.02 14.38
CA LYS A 74 2.41 1.09 13.65
C LYS A 74 2.82 1.08 12.18
N ILE A 75 1.86 1.40 11.32
CA ILE A 75 2.09 1.71 9.90
C ILE A 75 1.52 3.11 9.66
N ARG A 76 2.35 4.00 9.13
CA ARG A 76 1.92 5.32 8.63
C ARG A 76 1.98 5.28 7.11
N VAL A 77 0.88 5.67 6.47
CA VAL A 77 0.74 5.80 5.02
C VAL A 77 0.04 7.13 4.73
N PRO A 78 0.24 7.70 3.54
CA PRO A 78 -0.47 8.92 3.18
C PRO A 78 -1.97 8.65 3.10
N GLU A 79 -2.75 9.51 3.74
CA GLU A 79 -4.21 9.50 3.60
C GLU A 79 -4.62 10.25 2.34
N ARG A 80 -5.54 9.68 1.59
CA ARG A 80 -6.10 10.32 0.40
C ARG A 80 -6.89 11.56 0.81
N PRO A 81 -6.67 12.74 0.20
CA PRO A 81 -7.44 13.93 0.50
C PRO A 81 -8.92 13.75 0.14
N PHE A 82 -9.82 14.31 0.96
CA PHE A 82 -11.28 14.20 0.77
C PHE A 82 -11.78 14.81 -0.55
N ASP A 83 -11.15 15.88 -1.03
CA ASP A 83 -11.58 16.64 -2.21
C ASP A 83 -11.03 16.10 -3.54
N CYS A 84 -10.68 14.82 -3.60
CA CYS A 84 -10.06 14.17 -4.77
C CYS A 84 -11.05 13.80 -5.90
N TYR A 85 -12.33 14.14 -5.75
CA TYR A 85 -13.40 13.85 -6.72
C TYR A 85 -14.04 15.15 -7.26
N ASP A 86 -13.25 16.21 -7.44
CA ASP A 86 -13.75 17.39 -8.14
C ASP A 86 -13.85 17.13 -9.65
N GLN A 87 -14.81 17.78 -10.31
CA GLN A 87 -14.94 17.75 -11.78
C GLN A 87 -14.00 18.79 -12.44
N HIS A 88 -13.07 19.38 -11.68
CA HIS A 88 -12.22 20.49 -12.10
C HIS A 88 -10.77 20.09 -12.37
N ALA A 89 -10.49 18.78 -12.40
CA ALA A 89 -9.22 18.24 -12.83
C ALA A 89 -8.84 18.76 -14.24
N ASN A 90 -7.67 19.37 -14.34
CA ASN A 90 -7.06 19.94 -15.52
C ASN A 90 -5.57 19.54 -15.56
N LYS A 91 -4.88 19.89 -16.65
CA LYS A 91 -3.47 19.51 -16.85
C LYS A 91 -2.52 20.03 -15.77
N ASP A 92 -2.90 21.09 -15.05
CA ASP A 92 -2.06 21.73 -14.05
C ASP A 92 -2.30 21.17 -12.64
N ASN A 93 -3.44 20.53 -12.37
CA ASN A 93 -3.82 20.03 -11.03
C ASN A 93 -4.20 18.53 -10.97
N TRP A 94 -4.01 17.77 -12.06
CA TRP A 94 -4.35 16.34 -12.10
C TRP A 94 -3.52 15.44 -11.16
N ILE A 95 -2.39 15.93 -10.64
CA ILE A 95 -1.59 15.22 -9.63
C ILE A 95 -2.23 15.48 -8.26
N VAL A 96 -2.90 14.48 -7.71
CA VAL A 96 -3.49 14.55 -6.39
C VAL A 96 -2.41 14.24 -5.33
N PRO A 97 -2.02 15.20 -4.47
CA PRO A 97 -1.05 14.96 -3.41
C PRO A 97 -1.52 13.83 -2.49
N HIS A 98 -0.58 13.06 -1.93
CA HIS A 98 -0.86 11.95 -1.01
C HIS A 98 -1.66 10.77 -1.62
N SER A 99 -1.99 10.80 -2.91
CA SER A 99 -2.59 9.64 -3.58
C SER A 99 -1.57 8.52 -3.79
N VAL A 100 -2.05 7.29 -3.67
CA VAL A 100 -1.28 6.07 -3.92
C VAL A 100 -1.80 5.42 -5.19
N ALA A 101 -0.88 5.11 -6.12
CA ALA A 101 -1.16 4.26 -7.27
C ALA A 101 -0.52 2.89 -7.04
N PHE A 102 -1.25 1.82 -7.34
CA PHE A 102 -0.81 0.45 -7.14
C PHE A 102 -0.91 -0.35 -8.44
N VAL A 103 0.12 -1.16 -8.71
CA VAL A 103 0.14 -2.10 -9.83
C VAL A 103 0.37 -3.50 -9.25
N ALA A 104 -0.67 -4.33 -9.31
CA ALA A 104 -0.62 -5.70 -8.83
C ALA A 104 0.25 -6.59 -9.74
N GLN A 105 0.71 -7.72 -9.20
CA GLN A 105 1.42 -8.75 -9.98
C GLN A 105 0.56 -9.27 -11.14
N ILE A 106 -0.74 -9.42 -10.91
CA ILE A 106 -1.74 -9.73 -11.93
C ILE A 106 -2.68 -8.52 -11.99
N PRO A 107 -2.50 -7.61 -12.96
CA PRO A 107 -3.38 -6.46 -13.08
C PRO A 107 -4.79 -6.90 -13.48
N TRP A 108 -5.79 -6.22 -12.92
CA TRP A 108 -7.17 -6.37 -13.35
C TRP A 108 -7.42 -5.55 -14.61
N ILE A 109 -8.09 -6.14 -15.59
CA ILE A 109 -8.35 -5.56 -16.92
C ILE A 109 -9.80 -5.90 -17.29
N GLU A 110 -10.57 -4.89 -17.67
CA GLU A 110 -11.91 -5.04 -18.21
C GLU A 110 -11.89 -5.47 -19.68
N ASN A 111 -12.93 -6.19 -20.12
CA ASN A 111 -13.14 -6.55 -21.52
C ASN A 111 -13.65 -5.36 -22.33
N CYS A 112 -12.82 -4.33 -22.43
CA CYS A 112 -13.07 -3.05 -23.05
C CYS A 112 -11.84 -2.62 -23.85
N THR A 113 -11.93 -1.48 -24.52
CA THR A 113 -10.77 -0.92 -25.23
C THR A 113 -9.63 -0.62 -24.24
N VAL A 114 -8.39 -0.57 -24.76
CA VAL A 114 -7.23 -0.15 -23.95
C VAL A 114 -7.45 1.24 -23.34
N ARG A 115 -8.09 2.15 -24.09
CA ARG A 115 -8.43 3.50 -23.62
C ARG A 115 -9.33 3.43 -22.37
N GLU A 116 -10.40 2.67 -22.44
CA GLU A 116 -11.37 2.55 -21.33
C GLU A 116 -10.72 1.92 -20.10
N ASN A 117 -9.84 0.92 -20.27
CA ASN A 117 -9.06 0.34 -19.18
C ASN A 117 -8.11 1.35 -18.50
N VAL A 118 -7.56 2.30 -19.25
CA VAL A 118 -6.67 3.35 -18.70
C VAL A 118 -7.46 4.44 -17.99
N LEU A 119 -8.63 4.79 -18.53
CA LEU A 119 -9.51 5.81 -17.95
C LEU A 119 -10.39 5.27 -16.81
N PHE A 120 -10.49 3.95 -16.68
CA PHE A 120 -11.40 3.26 -15.77
C PHE A 120 -12.87 3.66 -15.97
N GLY A 121 -13.28 3.86 -17.23
CA GLY A 121 -14.62 4.36 -17.63
C GLY A 121 -14.57 5.75 -18.25
#